data_AF-A0A6A4L4V4-F1
#
_entry.id   AF-A0A6A4L4V4-F1
#
_cell.length_a   1.000
_cell.length_b   1.000
_cell.length_c   1.000
_cell.angle_alpha   90.00
_cell.angle_beta   90.00
_cell.angle_gamma   90.00
#
_symmetry.space_group_name_H-M   'P 1'
#
loop_
_entity.id
_entity.type
_entity.pdbx_description
1 polymer ?
#
loop_
_entity_poly.entity_id
_entity_poly.type
_entity_poly.pdbx_seq_one_letter_code
_entity_poly.pdbx_strand_id
1 'polypeptide(L)'
;MEGEEEGNQASTETLDHPPAPAAHPKHAAMLERLSNRHQQSLSRKPDPNSPDSTHSFLSLFSQSKLSIESNISLLRRQSTDQTNPALKSDLEKISTSISHLEKLVAENSYSLPSFEVRTCLEAVSSLKQTLDTLASDIVPKKRFSFRNKKDPSSVVNAIESGKTEFHGSGEPSCTVGDLLGFKDREKKAPSSVLNVIESESRVTELEEKPSLRVWDSPGFKDREDEVLVREFKGLEMGEFSLTGLSSCEVRLTGCLRALFVHKLRDCKVYVGPVFGSVLIEEVEGCVFVLASHQIRIHRAKGSDFYLRVRSRPIIEDCSGVRFGPYCLGYDGIERDLKESNLDEETGNWANVDDFRWLKAVQSPNWSILLESERIGRVTIVSSDK
;
A
#
# COMPACT_ATOMS: atom_id res chain seq x y z
N MET A 1 11.59 -52.32 52.12
CA MET A 1 10.72 -52.28 50.93
C MET A 1 10.36 -50.82 50.71
N GLU A 2 11.20 -49.99 50.09
CA GLU A 2 12.28 -50.23 49.09
C GLU A 2 11.75 -50.70 47.72
N GLY A 3 12.41 -50.26 46.64
CA GLY A 3 11.90 -50.20 45.25
C GLY A 3 11.56 -48.73 44.89
N GLU A 4 12.52 -47.88 44.48
CA GLU A 4 13.21 -47.84 43.15
C GLU A 4 12.21 -47.44 42.04
N GLU A 5 12.27 -46.26 41.40
CA GLU A 5 13.34 -45.43 40.80
C GLU A 5 13.63 -45.75 39.32
N GLU A 6 12.96 -45.03 38.43
CA GLU A 6 13.41 -44.65 37.08
C GLU A 6 12.54 -43.46 36.60
N GLY A 7 13.02 -42.48 35.83
CA GLY A 7 14.39 -42.29 35.33
C GLY A 7 14.45 -41.88 33.86
N ASN A 8 13.81 -40.78 33.45
CA ASN A 8 13.90 -40.32 32.06
C ASN A 8 14.01 -38.79 31.92
N GLN A 9 15.08 -38.33 31.26
CA GLN A 9 15.34 -36.95 30.90
C GLN A 9 15.15 -36.79 29.39
N ALA A 10 14.41 -35.77 28.94
CA ALA A 10 14.26 -35.44 27.52
C ALA A 10 14.88 -34.07 27.24
N SER A 11 15.75 -34.03 26.23
CA SER A 11 16.65 -32.90 25.96
C SER A 11 15.96 -31.69 25.34
N THR A 12 16.31 -30.48 25.81
CA THR A 12 16.02 -29.23 25.10
C THR A 12 17.09 -28.97 24.04
N GLU A 13 16.85 -29.34 22.79
CA GLU A 13 17.71 -28.93 21.68
C GLU A 13 17.41 -27.49 21.24
N THR A 14 18.39 -26.60 21.39
CA THR A 14 18.32 -25.21 20.89
C THR A 14 18.79 -25.15 19.44
N LEU A 15 17.88 -24.92 18.49
CA LEU A 15 18.24 -24.65 17.11
C LEU A 15 18.68 -23.19 16.94
N ASP A 16 19.91 -23.02 16.43
CA ASP A 16 20.56 -21.72 16.23
C ASP A 16 20.02 -21.01 14.97
N HIS A 17 20.08 -19.68 14.95
CA HIS A 17 19.68 -18.86 13.81
C HIS A 17 20.62 -17.64 13.64
N PRO A 18 21.17 -17.41 12.43
CA PRO A 18 22.24 -16.44 12.24
C PRO A 18 21.74 -14.99 12.42
N PRO A 19 22.48 -14.13 13.12
CA PRO A 19 22.04 -12.78 13.43
C PRO A 19 22.09 -11.84 12.21
N ALA A 20 20.97 -11.15 11.96
CA ALA A 20 20.87 -10.06 11.00
C ALA A 20 21.71 -8.83 11.42
N PRO A 21 22.18 -7.98 10.48
CA PRO A 21 23.12 -6.90 10.77
C PRO A 21 22.54 -5.85 11.73
N ALA A 22 23.36 -5.43 12.71
CA ALA A 22 22.91 -4.63 13.84
C ALA A 22 22.45 -3.21 13.45
N ALA A 23 21.19 -2.90 13.78
CA ALA A 23 20.71 -1.52 13.84
C ALA A 23 21.52 -0.73 14.89
N HIS A 24 21.77 0.57 14.64
CA HIS A 24 22.70 1.37 15.47
C HIS A 24 22.35 1.31 16.97
N PRO A 25 23.31 0.94 17.85
CA PRO A 25 23.02 0.66 19.27
C PRO A 25 22.52 1.88 20.05
N LYS A 26 22.78 3.10 19.56
CA LYS A 26 22.22 4.35 20.10
C LYS A 26 20.68 4.41 19.98
N HIS A 27 20.10 3.82 18.94
CA HIS A 27 18.65 3.80 18.72
C HIS A 27 17.95 2.80 19.66
N ALA A 28 18.50 1.58 19.77
CA ALA A 28 18.01 0.57 20.72
C ALA A 28 18.06 1.09 22.18
N ALA A 29 19.21 1.65 22.60
CA ALA A 29 19.36 2.24 23.93
C ALA A 29 18.48 3.50 24.16
N MET A 30 17.98 4.15 23.10
CA MET A 30 16.99 5.22 23.22
C MET A 30 15.58 4.65 23.43
N LEU A 31 15.19 3.65 22.65
CA LEU A 31 13.90 2.94 22.77
C LEU A 31 13.74 2.30 24.15
N GLU A 32 14.77 1.64 24.67
CA GLU A 32 14.78 1.03 26.01
C GLU A 32 14.62 2.09 27.12
N ARG A 33 15.32 3.23 27.01
CA ARG A 33 15.17 4.37 27.94
C ARG A 33 13.78 4.99 27.88
N LEU A 34 13.13 5.03 26.71
CA LEU A 34 11.76 5.51 26.57
C LEU A 34 10.76 4.50 27.17
N SER A 35 10.95 3.20 26.95
CA SER A 35 10.15 2.11 27.53
C SER A 35 10.18 2.11 29.06
N ASN A 36 11.38 2.16 29.67
CA ASN A 36 11.52 2.15 31.12
C ASN A 36 10.95 3.43 31.77
N ARG A 37 10.97 4.56 31.04
CA ARG A 37 10.34 5.82 31.48
C ARG A 37 8.81 5.79 31.37
N HIS A 38 8.27 5.11 30.37
CA HIS A 38 6.84 4.84 30.23
C HIS A 38 6.34 3.96 31.39
N GLN A 39 7.04 2.87 31.71
CA GLN A 39 6.69 1.99 32.84
C GLN A 39 6.70 2.72 34.19
N GLN A 40 7.72 3.55 34.48
CA GLN A 40 7.77 4.32 35.73
C GLN A 40 6.61 5.34 35.87
N SER A 41 6.06 5.83 34.75
CA SER A 41 5.01 6.85 34.75
C SER A 41 3.57 6.31 34.84
N LEU A 42 3.35 4.99 34.83
CA LEU A 42 2.04 4.37 35.10
C LEU A 42 1.49 4.71 36.50
N SER A 43 2.34 5.25 37.38
CA SER A 43 1.99 5.78 38.70
C SER A 43 1.28 7.15 38.69
N ARG A 44 1.27 7.88 37.55
CA ARG A 44 0.55 9.15 37.40
C ARG A 44 -0.47 9.06 36.26
N LYS A 45 -1.75 8.97 36.63
CA LYS A 45 -2.88 8.93 35.70
C LYS A 45 -2.91 10.17 34.80
N PRO A 46 -2.93 10.03 33.46
CA PRO A 46 -3.45 11.05 32.55
C PRO A 46 -4.98 11.01 32.55
N ASP A 47 -5.65 12.15 32.38
CA ASP A 47 -7.09 12.19 32.12
C ASP A 47 -7.39 11.80 30.65
N PRO A 48 -8.29 10.85 30.38
CA PRO A 48 -8.47 10.28 29.04
C PRO A 48 -9.37 11.09 28.10
N ASN A 49 -9.93 12.23 28.54
CA ASN A 49 -10.97 12.97 27.84
C ASN A 49 -10.51 14.38 27.36
N SER A 50 -9.66 14.42 26.33
CA SER A 50 -9.46 15.64 25.51
C SER A 50 -9.25 15.31 24.03
N PRO A 51 -10.27 14.76 23.33
CA PRO A 51 -10.16 14.37 21.92
C PRO A 51 -9.92 15.57 20.98
N ASP A 52 -10.37 16.77 21.36
CA ASP A 52 -10.16 17.99 20.57
C ASP A 52 -8.66 18.33 20.41
N SER A 53 -7.84 18.00 21.42
CA SER A 53 -6.41 18.29 21.40
C SER A 53 -5.66 17.46 20.35
N THR A 54 -5.98 16.18 20.19
CA THR A 54 -5.31 15.29 19.23
C THR A 54 -5.73 15.59 17.80
N HIS A 55 -7.03 15.85 17.55
CA HIS A 55 -7.50 16.23 16.22
C HIS A 55 -6.99 17.62 15.81
N SER A 56 -6.93 18.58 16.75
CA SER A 56 -6.32 19.89 16.53
C SER A 56 -4.84 19.76 16.18
N PHE A 57 -4.07 18.93 16.91
CA PHE A 57 -2.68 18.63 16.57
C PHE A 57 -2.54 18.04 15.16
N LEU A 58 -3.30 16.99 14.81
CA LEU A 58 -3.17 16.33 13.51
C LEU A 58 -3.52 17.27 12.34
N SER A 59 -4.51 18.16 12.54
CA SER A 59 -4.87 19.21 11.59
C SER A 59 -3.74 20.23 11.40
N LEU A 60 -3.17 20.75 12.49
CA LEU A 60 -2.04 21.69 12.47
C LEU A 60 -0.76 21.06 11.90
N PHE A 61 -0.51 19.78 12.19
CA PHE A 61 0.61 19.01 11.64
C PHE A 61 0.46 18.84 10.12
N SER A 62 -0.73 18.45 9.65
CA SER A 62 -1.05 18.30 8.22
C SER A 62 -0.92 19.64 7.47
N GLN A 63 -1.49 20.72 8.00
CA GLN A 63 -1.38 22.06 7.43
C GLN A 63 0.07 22.54 7.36
N SER A 64 0.85 22.31 8.42
CA SER A 64 2.28 22.66 8.46
C SER A 64 3.10 21.86 7.45
N LYS A 65 2.84 20.55 7.34
CA LYS A 65 3.45 19.66 6.33
C LYS A 65 3.17 20.17 4.92
N LEU A 66 1.90 20.41 4.57
CA LEU A 66 1.51 20.89 3.24
C LEU A 66 2.13 22.27 2.91
N SER A 67 2.24 23.16 3.90
CA SER A 67 2.95 24.43 3.76
C SER A 67 4.44 24.22 3.45
N ILE A 68 5.11 23.32 4.16
CA ILE A 68 6.52 22.99 3.92
C ILE A 68 6.71 22.36 2.52
N GLU A 69 5.86 21.40 2.13
CA GLU A 69 5.90 20.74 0.82
C GLU A 69 5.65 21.72 -0.34
N SER A 70 4.75 22.69 -0.14
CA SER A 70 4.51 23.78 -1.09
C SER A 70 5.73 24.69 -1.24
N ASN A 71 6.34 25.13 -0.14
CA ASN A 71 7.55 25.96 -0.16
C ASN A 71 8.74 25.23 -0.80
N ILE A 72 8.94 23.94 -0.49
CA ILE A 72 9.90 23.04 -1.15
C ILE A 72 9.67 22.99 -2.67
N SER A 73 8.40 22.90 -3.09
CA SER A 73 8.01 22.83 -4.51
C SER A 73 8.19 24.16 -5.25
N LEU A 74 7.98 25.30 -4.57
CA LEU A 74 8.29 26.64 -5.10
C LEU A 74 9.81 26.83 -5.24
N LEU A 75 10.59 26.45 -4.23
CA LEU A 75 12.06 26.56 -4.25
C LEU A 75 12.67 25.72 -5.39
N ARG A 76 12.21 24.48 -5.56
CA ARG A 76 12.60 23.59 -6.68
C ARG A 76 12.27 24.20 -8.06
N ARG A 77 11.22 25.03 -8.16
CA ARG A 77 10.84 25.73 -9.41
C ARG A 77 11.69 26.97 -9.66
N GLN A 78 12.11 27.68 -8.61
CA GLN A 78 12.96 28.87 -8.70
C GLN A 78 14.46 28.54 -8.84
N SER A 79 14.88 27.33 -8.49
CA SER A 79 16.27 26.86 -8.53
C SER A 79 16.90 26.79 -9.93
N THR A 80 16.21 27.21 -10.99
CA THR A 80 16.78 27.40 -12.33
C THR A 80 17.67 28.64 -12.45
N ASP A 81 17.54 29.62 -11.53
CA ASP A 81 18.28 30.88 -11.58
C ASP A 81 19.34 30.94 -10.45
N GLN A 82 20.60 30.67 -10.80
CA GLN A 82 21.61 30.14 -9.85
C GLN A 82 22.15 31.12 -8.78
N THR A 83 21.79 32.41 -8.79
CA THR A 83 22.39 33.42 -7.90
C THR A 83 21.40 34.39 -7.27
N ASN A 84 20.31 33.90 -6.67
CA ASN A 84 19.39 34.73 -5.88
C ASN A 84 19.58 34.49 -4.36
N PRO A 85 19.92 35.52 -3.54
CA PRO A 85 20.04 35.36 -2.08
C PRO A 85 18.73 35.00 -1.38
N ALA A 86 17.56 35.25 -2.00
CA ALA A 86 16.27 34.82 -1.48
C ALA A 86 16.21 33.30 -1.27
N LEU A 87 16.73 32.51 -2.21
CA LEU A 87 16.72 31.04 -2.15
C LEU A 87 17.37 30.49 -0.86
N LYS A 88 18.39 31.17 -0.33
CA LYS A 88 19.01 30.80 0.95
C LYS A 88 18.15 31.22 2.15
N SER A 89 17.55 32.40 2.11
CA SER A 89 16.59 32.82 3.14
C SER A 89 15.39 31.86 3.21
N ASP A 90 14.90 31.39 2.07
CA ASP A 90 13.77 30.47 1.99
C ASP A 90 14.16 29.04 2.41
N LEU A 91 15.39 28.58 2.11
CA LEU A 91 15.94 27.34 2.67
C LEU A 91 15.96 27.37 4.21
N GLU A 92 16.43 28.46 4.82
CA GLU A 92 16.47 28.62 6.28
C GLU A 92 15.05 28.71 6.89
N LYS A 93 14.08 29.35 6.21
CA LYS A 93 12.66 29.35 6.63
C LYS A 93 12.08 27.94 6.62
N ILE A 94 12.37 27.13 5.59
CA ILE A 94 11.92 25.75 5.49
C ILE A 94 12.58 24.90 6.60
N SER A 95 13.89 25.03 6.81
CA SER A 95 14.63 24.37 7.89
C SER A 95 14.05 24.69 9.28
N THR A 96 13.76 25.96 9.54
CA THR A 96 13.12 26.44 10.78
C THR A 96 11.70 25.86 10.93
N SER A 97 10.94 25.80 9.84
CA SER A 97 9.57 25.27 9.83
C SER A 97 9.52 23.76 10.11
N ILE A 98 10.47 22.99 9.55
CA ILE A 98 10.62 21.55 9.83
C ILE A 98 11.05 21.33 11.30
N SER A 99 11.94 22.16 11.82
CA SER A 99 12.37 22.10 13.24
C SER A 99 11.22 22.44 14.19
N HIS A 100 10.34 23.38 13.83
CA HIS A 100 9.11 23.67 14.57
C HIS A 100 8.12 22.50 14.51
N LEU A 101 7.97 21.86 13.34
CA LEU A 101 7.11 20.69 13.17
C LEU A 101 7.59 19.50 14.01
N GLU A 102 8.89 19.23 14.02
CA GLU A 102 9.51 18.21 14.88
C GLU A 102 9.28 18.48 16.38
N LYS A 103 9.42 19.75 16.79
CA LYS A 103 9.12 20.18 18.16
C LYS A 103 7.64 19.93 18.52
N LEU A 104 6.70 20.27 17.63
CA LEU A 104 5.28 20.01 17.84
C LEU A 104 4.98 18.50 17.99
N VAL A 105 5.62 17.64 17.19
CA VAL A 105 5.49 16.18 17.34
C VAL A 105 6.02 15.73 18.70
N ALA A 106 7.17 16.23 19.15
CA ALA A 106 7.70 15.90 20.47
C ALA A 106 6.78 16.36 21.62
N GLU A 107 6.26 17.58 21.54
CA GLU A 107 5.35 18.19 22.53
C GLU A 107 3.95 17.55 22.57
N ASN A 108 3.55 16.79 21.55
CA ASN A 108 2.26 16.06 21.53
C ASN A 108 2.42 14.53 21.60
N SER A 109 3.66 14.02 21.55
CA SER A 109 3.97 12.58 21.46
C SER A 109 3.37 11.69 22.56
N TYR A 110 3.11 12.26 23.76
CA TYR A 110 2.49 11.55 24.88
C TYR A 110 0.95 11.48 24.81
N SER A 111 0.32 12.30 23.96
CA SER A 111 -1.13 12.36 23.75
C SER A 111 -1.60 11.56 22.53
N LEU A 112 -0.67 11.02 21.73
CA LEU A 112 -0.93 10.43 20.42
C LEU A 112 -0.74 8.90 20.42
N PRO A 113 -1.56 8.14 19.66
CA PRO A 113 -1.34 6.71 19.46
C PRO A 113 0.04 6.41 18.87
N SER A 114 0.61 5.25 19.22
CA SER A 114 1.93 4.81 18.74
C SER A 114 2.02 4.59 17.23
N PHE A 115 0.89 4.55 16.51
CA PHE A 115 0.84 4.64 15.05
C PHE A 115 1.05 6.09 14.58
N GLU A 116 0.22 7.03 15.03
CA GLU A 116 0.32 8.46 14.68
C GLU A 116 1.70 9.05 14.95
N VAL A 117 2.30 8.72 16.10
CA VAL A 117 3.67 9.17 16.44
C VAL A 117 4.70 8.68 15.41
N ARG A 118 4.59 7.43 14.92
CA ARG A 118 5.48 6.90 13.88
C ARG A 118 5.25 7.63 12.55
N THR A 119 4.00 7.74 12.11
CA THR A 119 3.61 8.44 10.86
C THR A 119 4.09 9.90 10.85
N CYS A 120 3.98 10.61 11.98
CA CYS A 120 4.45 11.98 12.11
C CYS A 120 5.97 12.10 12.04
N LEU A 121 6.70 11.23 12.76
CA LEU A 121 8.17 11.22 12.75
C LEU A 121 8.76 10.82 11.38
N GLU A 122 8.14 9.85 10.70
CA GLU A 122 8.52 9.43 9.35
C GLU A 122 8.31 10.56 8.33
N ALA A 123 7.18 11.27 8.41
CA ALA A 123 6.94 12.45 7.58
C ALA A 123 7.96 13.57 7.84
N VAL A 124 8.30 13.87 9.10
CA VAL A 124 9.35 14.86 9.44
C VAL A 124 10.72 14.42 8.88
N SER A 125 11.07 13.14 8.98
CA SER A 125 12.31 12.59 8.43
C SER A 125 12.38 12.74 6.89
N SER A 126 11.28 12.44 6.19
CA SER A 126 11.16 12.58 4.73
C SER A 126 11.30 14.04 4.27
N LEU A 127 10.71 14.99 5.02
CA LEU A 127 10.87 16.42 4.76
C LEU A 127 12.32 16.89 4.95
N LYS A 128 13.01 16.42 6.00
CA LYS A 128 14.45 16.68 6.21
C LYS A 128 15.30 16.17 5.05
N GLN A 129 15.14 14.91 4.66
CA GLN A 129 15.87 14.31 3.54
C GLN A 129 15.62 15.04 2.21
N THR A 130 14.39 15.52 1.99
CA THR A 130 14.03 16.33 0.82
C THR A 130 14.70 17.70 0.84
N LEU A 131 14.77 18.35 2.00
CA LEU A 131 15.48 19.62 2.18
C LEU A 131 16.99 19.46 1.99
N ASP A 132 17.62 18.43 2.57
CA ASP A 132 19.06 18.16 2.43
C ASP A 132 19.45 17.92 0.96
N THR A 133 18.59 17.23 0.21
CA THR A 133 18.76 17.01 -1.24
C THR A 133 18.77 18.37 -1.97
N LEU A 134 17.74 19.20 -1.78
CA LEU A 134 17.66 20.53 -2.41
C LEU A 134 18.77 21.48 -1.95
N ALA A 135 19.20 21.42 -0.69
CA ALA A 135 20.33 22.19 -0.19
C ALA A 135 21.63 21.81 -0.92
N SER A 136 21.79 20.53 -1.30
CA SER A 136 22.95 20.06 -2.07
C SER A 136 22.91 20.48 -3.55
N ASP A 137 21.71 20.63 -4.13
CA ASP A 137 21.50 21.17 -5.48
C ASP A 137 21.74 22.68 -5.53
N ILE A 138 21.21 23.44 -4.56
CA ILE A 138 21.28 24.90 -4.48
C ILE A 138 22.68 25.39 -4.03
N VAL A 139 23.44 24.56 -3.30
CA VAL A 139 24.81 24.88 -2.86
C VAL A 139 25.82 23.90 -3.47
N PRO A 140 26.14 24.04 -4.77
CA PRO A 140 27.10 23.18 -5.44
C PRO A 140 28.48 23.27 -4.77
N LYS A 141 28.91 22.16 -4.17
CA LYS A 141 30.19 22.05 -3.45
C LYS A 141 31.35 22.47 -4.37
N LYS A 142 32.12 23.49 -3.94
CA LYS A 142 33.25 24.05 -4.70
C LYS A 142 34.18 22.95 -5.20
N ARG A 143 34.13 22.63 -6.50
CA ARG A 143 35.14 21.77 -7.12
C ARG A 143 36.46 22.55 -7.22
N PHE A 144 37.52 21.98 -6.65
CA PHE A 144 38.86 22.54 -6.71
C PHE A 144 39.34 22.60 -8.16
N SER A 145 39.42 23.81 -8.72
CA SER A 145 39.98 24.05 -10.04
C SER A 145 41.51 24.20 -9.94
N PHE A 146 42.22 23.08 -10.09
CA PHE A 146 43.67 23.13 -10.32
C PHE A 146 43.95 23.90 -11.61
N ARG A 147 44.75 24.98 -11.51
CA ARG A 147 44.96 25.94 -12.59
C ARG A 147 46.26 25.64 -13.33
N ASN A 148 46.16 25.37 -14.64
CA ASN A 148 47.28 24.97 -15.49
C ASN A 148 48.49 25.93 -15.43
N LYS A 149 49.68 25.33 -15.56
CA LYS A 149 50.91 25.95 -16.09
C LYS A 149 51.38 25.12 -17.29
N LYS A 150 52.08 25.74 -18.24
CA LYS A 150 52.50 25.10 -19.50
C LYS A 150 53.86 24.40 -19.38
N ASP A 151 54.02 23.39 -20.25
CA ASP A 151 55.26 22.73 -20.69
C ASP A 151 56.40 23.70 -21.10
N PRO A 152 57.67 23.26 -21.03
CA PRO A 152 58.27 22.58 -22.21
C PRO A 152 59.07 21.29 -21.92
N SER A 153 59.23 20.50 -22.99
CA SER A 153 60.03 19.27 -23.12
C SER A 153 61.53 19.45 -22.74
N SER A 154 62.28 18.40 -22.33
CA SER A 154 62.91 17.47 -23.29
C SER A 154 63.86 16.42 -22.65
N VAL A 155 63.91 15.22 -23.28
CA VAL A 155 65.13 14.44 -23.64
C VAL A 155 65.98 13.69 -22.57
N VAL A 156 65.73 12.35 -22.48
CA VAL A 156 66.69 11.22 -22.68
C VAL A 156 67.63 10.68 -21.56
N ASN A 157 67.71 9.33 -21.50
CA ASN A 157 68.73 8.40 -20.92
C ASN A 157 68.90 8.26 -19.38
N ALA A 158 69.41 7.13 -18.83
CA ALA A 158 69.44 5.69 -19.25
C ALA A 158 70.10 4.79 -18.16
N ILE A 159 69.72 3.49 -18.10
CA ILE A 159 70.56 2.30 -17.69
C ILE A 159 71.05 2.26 -16.21
N GLU A 160 71.13 1.16 -15.44
CA GLU A 160 70.80 -0.29 -15.51
C GLU A 160 70.39 -0.77 -14.06
N SER A 161 70.29 -2.02 -13.56
CA SER A 161 70.52 -3.43 -14.00
C SER A 161 69.64 -4.38 -13.14
N GLY A 162 69.68 -5.70 -13.39
CA GLY A 162 69.17 -6.76 -12.48
C GLY A 162 68.53 -7.96 -13.19
N LYS A 163 69.10 -9.17 -13.01
CA LYS A 163 68.61 -10.47 -13.55
C LYS A 163 67.68 -11.16 -12.51
N THR A 164 66.89 -12.23 -12.76
CA THR A 164 67.06 -13.44 -13.61
C THR A 164 65.73 -14.15 -13.98
N GLU A 165 65.65 -14.69 -15.20
CA GLU A 165 65.06 -16.00 -15.64
C GLU A 165 63.57 -16.40 -15.37
N PHE A 166 62.95 -17.38 -16.06
CA PHE A 166 62.90 -17.79 -17.50
C PHE A 166 61.78 -18.85 -17.75
N HIS A 167 61.37 -19.10 -19.01
CA HIS A 167 60.31 -20.00 -19.53
C HIS A 167 58.85 -19.66 -19.12
N GLY A 168 57.82 -19.78 -19.98
CA GLY A 168 57.70 -20.00 -21.43
C GLY A 168 56.21 -20.01 -21.82
N SER A 169 55.69 -19.17 -22.74
CA SER A 169 55.82 -19.16 -24.22
C SER A 169 54.83 -20.10 -24.93
N GLY A 170 53.82 -19.56 -25.64
CA GLY A 170 52.75 -20.35 -26.29
C GLY A 170 51.76 -19.57 -27.18
N GLU A 171 52.24 -18.64 -28.01
CA GLU A 171 51.53 -18.07 -29.17
C GLU A 171 51.66 -19.03 -30.41
N PRO A 172 51.05 -18.84 -31.62
CA PRO A 172 50.77 -17.54 -32.30
C PRO A 172 49.54 -17.45 -33.25
N SER A 173 49.43 -16.31 -33.96
CA SER A 173 48.95 -16.16 -35.37
C SER A 173 47.44 -16.31 -35.68
N CYS A 174 46.85 -15.72 -36.74
CA CYS A 174 46.90 -14.41 -37.43
C CYS A 174 46.20 -14.53 -38.81
N THR A 175 45.36 -13.55 -39.19
CA THR A 175 44.93 -13.24 -40.59
C THR A 175 44.10 -14.30 -41.37
N VAL A 176 43.36 -14.03 -42.47
CA VAL A 176 43.17 -12.85 -43.36
C VAL A 176 41.74 -12.82 -43.98
N GLY A 177 41.26 -11.66 -44.46
CA GLY A 177 40.19 -11.48 -45.47
C GLY A 177 38.73 -11.46 -44.92
N ASP A 178 37.87 -10.45 -45.11
CA ASP A 178 37.44 -9.66 -46.30
C ASP A 178 36.40 -10.40 -47.20
N LEU A 179 35.39 -9.77 -47.83
CA LEU A 179 35.31 -8.37 -48.32
C LEU A 179 33.84 -7.88 -48.59
N LEU A 180 33.51 -6.63 -48.19
CA LEU A 180 32.37 -5.76 -48.61
C LEU A 180 30.89 -6.12 -48.26
N GLY A 181 29.98 -5.15 -48.09
CA GLY A 181 30.14 -3.68 -48.07
C GLY A 181 28.84 -2.85 -48.17
N PHE A 182 28.98 -1.50 -48.10
CA PHE A 182 27.96 -0.42 -48.23
C PHE A 182 27.06 -0.16 -46.99
N LYS A 183 27.21 0.98 -46.27
CA LYS A 183 26.64 2.35 -46.47
C LYS A 183 25.13 2.45 -46.09
N ASP A 184 24.53 3.52 -45.56
CA ASP A 184 24.89 4.90 -45.10
C ASP A 184 23.70 5.36 -44.18
N ARG A 185 23.64 6.38 -43.30
CA ARG A 185 24.49 7.53 -42.89
C ARG A 185 24.04 8.04 -41.48
N GLU A 186 24.52 9.20 -41.01
CA GLU A 186 24.23 9.79 -39.67
C GLU A 186 23.07 10.83 -39.58
N LYS A 187 22.63 11.09 -38.33
CA LYS A 187 22.39 12.42 -37.66
C LYS A 187 21.01 13.16 -37.70
N LYS A 188 20.68 13.62 -36.47
CA LYS A 188 20.05 14.89 -36.04
C LYS A 188 18.52 15.06 -36.00
N ALA A 189 18.07 15.67 -34.89
CA ALA A 189 16.80 16.39 -34.73
C ALA A 189 16.98 17.91 -34.93
N PRO A 190 15.88 18.67 -35.00
CA PRO A 190 15.79 19.98 -34.36
C PRO A 190 14.49 20.18 -33.54
N SER A 191 14.20 21.41 -33.12
CA SER A 191 13.25 21.77 -32.05
C SER A 191 12.32 22.95 -32.44
N SER A 192 11.14 23.00 -31.78
CA SER A 192 10.37 24.19 -31.35
C SER A 192 9.98 25.32 -32.33
N VAL A 193 8.69 25.70 -32.29
CA VAL A 193 8.27 27.12 -32.16
C VAL A 193 7.01 27.25 -31.28
N LEU A 194 6.73 28.45 -30.76
CA LEU A 194 5.60 28.80 -29.89
C LEU A 194 4.38 29.32 -30.66
N ASN A 195 3.22 29.41 -29.99
CA ASN A 195 2.49 30.69 -29.87
C ASN A 195 1.55 30.72 -28.65
N VAL A 196 1.15 31.92 -28.23
CA VAL A 196 0.38 32.22 -27.00
C VAL A 196 -0.69 33.27 -27.32
N ILE A 197 -1.92 33.11 -26.80
CA ILE A 197 -2.93 34.17 -26.64
C ILE A 197 -3.67 33.96 -25.30
N GLU A 198 -4.04 35.06 -24.64
CA GLU A 198 -4.70 35.16 -23.33
C GLU A 198 -6.22 34.91 -23.43
N SER A 199 -6.82 34.08 -22.56
CA SER A 199 -7.55 34.44 -21.31
C SER A 199 -8.99 34.95 -21.48
N GLU A 200 -9.96 34.28 -20.83
CA GLU A 200 -10.86 34.93 -19.85
C GLU A 200 -11.57 33.88 -18.98
N SER A 201 -12.26 34.33 -17.92
CA SER A 201 -12.73 33.50 -16.81
C SER A 201 -14.18 33.02 -16.94
N ARG A 202 -14.43 31.79 -16.45
CA ARG A 202 -15.77 31.35 -16.00
C ARG A 202 -15.62 30.33 -14.86
N VAL A 203 -16.55 30.40 -13.90
CA VAL A 203 -16.66 29.45 -12.80
C VAL A 203 -17.61 28.33 -13.22
N THR A 204 -17.15 27.09 -13.09
CA THR A 204 -17.98 25.88 -13.16
C THR A 204 -17.51 24.92 -12.08
N GLU A 205 -18.46 24.21 -11.46
CA GLU A 205 -18.20 23.24 -10.40
C GLU A 205 -17.17 22.17 -10.80
N LEU A 206 -16.43 21.69 -9.80
CA LEU A 206 -15.61 20.49 -9.92
C LEU A 206 -16.55 19.27 -9.90
N GLU A 207 -17.04 18.87 -11.08
CA GLU A 207 -17.72 17.60 -11.24
C GLU A 207 -16.85 16.46 -10.67
N GLU A 208 -17.48 15.61 -9.87
CA GLU A 208 -16.80 14.48 -9.24
C GLU A 208 -16.26 13.55 -10.33
N LYS A 209 -14.95 13.23 -10.28
CA LYS A 209 -14.34 12.32 -11.25
C LYS A 209 -15.06 10.97 -11.23
N PRO A 210 -15.74 10.53 -12.31
CA PRO A 210 -16.29 9.18 -12.37
C PRO A 210 -15.11 8.20 -12.39
N SER A 211 -14.91 7.50 -11.28
CA SER A 211 -13.82 6.55 -11.12
C SER A 211 -14.09 5.25 -11.89
N LEU A 212 -13.11 4.85 -12.69
CA LEU A 212 -12.98 3.54 -13.35
C LEU A 212 -13.89 3.28 -14.56
N ARG A 213 -13.36 2.48 -15.50
CA ARG A 213 -14.02 2.08 -16.75
C ARG A 213 -14.74 0.75 -16.54
N VAL A 214 -16.03 0.76 -16.23
CA VAL A 214 -16.82 -0.44 -15.88
C VAL A 214 -17.77 -0.88 -17.01
N TRP A 215 -17.66 -0.27 -18.20
CA TRP A 215 -18.69 -0.41 -19.24
C TRP A 215 -18.74 -1.80 -19.90
N ASP A 216 -17.59 -2.36 -20.29
CA ASP A 216 -17.52 -3.59 -21.10
C ASP A 216 -17.29 -4.89 -20.30
N SER A 217 -17.22 -4.83 -18.96
CA SER A 217 -17.18 -6.03 -18.12
C SER A 217 -18.48 -6.84 -18.28
N PRO A 218 -18.43 -8.17 -18.51
CA PRO A 218 -19.63 -8.99 -18.57
C PRO A 218 -20.33 -8.98 -17.21
N GLY A 219 -21.66 -9.09 -17.20
CA GLY A 219 -22.43 -8.91 -15.98
C GLY A 219 -23.93 -8.82 -16.17
N PHE A 220 -24.64 -8.76 -15.05
CA PHE A 220 -26.04 -8.36 -15.00
C PHE A 220 -26.12 -6.86 -14.70
N LYS A 221 -26.79 -6.11 -15.58
CA LYS A 221 -26.95 -4.66 -15.50
C LYS A 221 -28.41 -4.29 -15.69
N ASP A 222 -28.93 -3.41 -14.84
CA ASP A 222 -30.26 -2.80 -14.92
C ASP A 222 -31.41 -3.82 -14.96
N ARG A 223 -31.75 -4.41 -13.80
CA ARG A 223 -32.82 -5.42 -13.63
C ARG A 223 -33.60 -5.25 -12.33
N GLU A 224 -34.87 -5.63 -12.36
CA GLU A 224 -35.80 -5.52 -11.24
C GLU A 224 -36.64 -6.81 -11.13
N ASP A 225 -36.87 -7.29 -9.90
CA ASP A 225 -37.68 -8.49 -9.57
C ASP A 225 -37.30 -9.82 -10.29
N GLU A 226 -36.12 -9.88 -10.94
CA GLU A 226 -35.66 -11.06 -11.71
C GLU A 226 -34.80 -12.04 -10.89
N VAL A 227 -34.89 -13.34 -11.22
CA VAL A 227 -33.98 -14.39 -10.72
C VAL A 227 -32.89 -14.62 -11.77
N LEU A 228 -31.67 -14.19 -11.46
CA LEU A 228 -30.55 -14.08 -12.38
C LEU A 228 -29.51 -15.17 -12.12
N VAL A 229 -29.55 -16.24 -12.91
CA VAL A 229 -28.65 -17.40 -12.76
C VAL A 229 -27.50 -17.35 -13.76
N ARG A 230 -26.28 -17.58 -13.30
CA ARG A 230 -25.09 -17.77 -14.14
C ARG A 230 -24.21 -18.88 -13.56
N GLU A 231 -23.75 -19.78 -14.42
CA GLU A 231 -22.85 -20.88 -14.06
C GLU A 231 -21.51 -20.73 -14.80
N PHE A 232 -20.40 -20.91 -14.09
CA PHE A 232 -19.04 -20.72 -14.57
C PHE A 232 -18.33 -22.08 -14.64
N LYS A 233 -18.49 -22.79 -15.77
CA LYS A 233 -17.87 -24.12 -15.99
C LYS A 233 -16.44 -23.98 -16.54
N GLY A 234 -15.44 -24.30 -15.73
CA GLY A 234 -14.04 -24.45 -16.17
C GLY A 234 -13.23 -23.14 -16.26
N LEU A 235 -12.46 -22.97 -17.33
CA LEU A 235 -11.44 -21.91 -17.46
C LEU A 235 -11.98 -20.47 -17.70
N GLU A 236 -13.30 -20.25 -17.62
CA GLU A 236 -13.91 -18.91 -17.71
C GLU A 236 -13.72 -18.08 -16.41
N MET A 237 -12.48 -18.01 -15.91
CA MET A 237 -12.07 -17.16 -14.78
C MET A 237 -11.99 -15.67 -15.19
N GLY A 238 -13.13 -15.15 -15.65
CA GLY A 238 -13.34 -13.74 -15.93
C GLY A 238 -13.60 -12.91 -14.68
N GLU A 239 -13.71 -11.61 -14.90
CA GLU A 239 -14.34 -10.67 -13.97
C GLU A 239 -15.83 -10.52 -14.32
N PHE A 240 -16.69 -10.48 -13.30
CA PHE A 240 -18.13 -10.34 -13.47
C PHE A 240 -18.65 -9.10 -12.74
N SER A 241 -19.69 -8.47 -13.28
CA SER A 241 -20.31 -7.27 -12.72
C SER A 241 -21.79 -7.48 -12.39
N LEU A 242 -22.23 -6.92 -11.26
CA LEU A 242 -23.62 -6.76 -10.87
C LEU A 242 -23.87 -5.25 -10.71
N THR A 243 -24.79 -4.68 -11.48
CA THR A 243 -24.99 -3.22 -11.47
C THR A 243 -26.45 -2.84 -11.65
N GLY A 244 -26.96 -1.94 -10.80
CA GLY A 244 -28.32 -1.41 -10.95
C GLY A 244 -29.39 -2.49 -10.82
N LEU A 245 -29.34 -3.30 -9.74
CA LEU A 245 -30.32 -4.36 -9.51
C LEU A 245 -31.21 -4.00 -8.30
N SER A 246 -32.53 -4.17 -8.44
CA SER A 246 -33.52 -4.00 -7.37
C SER A 246 -34.32 -5.30 -7.19
N SER A 247 -34.53 -5.71 -5.93
CA SER A 247 -35.30 -6.92 -5.55
C SER A 247 -34.84 -8.26 -6.17
N CYS A 248 -33.76 -8.28 -6.97
CA CYS A 248 -33.30 -9.44 -7.72
C CYS A 248 -32.73 -10.54 -6.82
N GLU A 249 -32.87 -11.80 -7.26
CA GLU A 249 -32.13 -12.93 -6.69
C GLU A 249 -31.06 -13.43 -7.68
N VAL A 250 -29.80 -13.10 -7.40
CA VAL A 250 -28.64 -13.49 -8.21
C VAL A 250 -28.03 -14.78 -7.69
N ARG A 251 -27.79 -15.74 -8.58
CA ARG A 251 -27.17 -17.04 -8.29
C ARG A 251 -26.00 -17.28 -9.23
N LEU A 252 -24.77 -17.12 -8.72
CA LEU A 252 -23.52 -17.34 -9.45
C LEU A 252 -22.85 -18.63 -8.94
N THR A 253 -22.90 -19.72 -9.71
CA THR A 253 -22.28 -21.01 -9.36
C THR A 253 -20.99 -21.24 -10.14
N GLY A 254 -19.99 -21.89 -9.53
CA GLY A 254 -18.65 -22.06 -10.09
C GLY A 254 -17.65 -20.99 -9.63
N CYS A 255 -16.47 -20.99 -10.26
CA CYS A 255 -15.31 -20.20 -9.86
C CYS A 255 -15.21 -18.87 -10.62
N LEU A 256 -15.00 -17.75 -9.90
CA LEU A 256 -14.76 -16.43 -10.51
C LEU A 256 -13.37 -15.88 -10.15
N ARG A 257 -12.82 -14.99 -11.00
CA ARG A 257 -11.57 -14.28 -10.69
C ARG A 257 -11.81 -13.02 -9.87
N ALA A 258 -12.81 -12.23 -10.23
CA ALA A 258 -13.20 -11.01 -9.52
C ALA A 258 -14.69 -10.76 -9.68
N LEU A 259 -15.31 -10.15 -8.65
CA LEU A 259 -16.71 -9.74 -8.68
C LEU A 259 -16.82 -8.27 -8.28
N PHE A 260 -17.50 -7.49 -9.12
CA PHE A 260 -17.80 -6.09 -8.90
C PHE A 260 -19.30 -5.91 -8.69
N VAL A 261 -19.71 -5.28 -7.59
CA VAL A 261 -21.11 -5.06 -7.21
C VAL A 261 -21.31 -3.57 -6.95
N HIS A 262 -22.23 -2.93 -7.67
CA HIS A 262 -22.45 -1.48 -7.61
C HIS A 262 -23.94 -1.14 -7.73
N LYS A 263 -24.52 -0.38 -6.79
CA LYS A 263 -25.95 0.02 -6.80
C LYS A 263 -26.91 -1.18 -6.83
N LEU A 264 -26.97 -1.92 -5.72
CA LEU A 264 -27.97 -2.98 -5.50
C LEU A 264 -28.90 -2.61 -4.34
N ARG A 265 -30.21 -2.86 -4.48
CA ARG A 265 -31.21 -2.65 -3.42
C ARG A 265 -32.06 -3.90 -3.20
N ASP A 266 -32.24 -4.30 -1.94
CA ASP A 266 -33.11 -5.41 -1.51
C ASP A 266 -32.83 -6.75 -2.22
N CYS A 267 -31.62 -6.90 -2.78
CA CYS A 267 -31.21 -8.06 -3.58
C CYS A 267 -30.62 -9.18 -2.72
N LYS A 268 -30.78 -10.41 -3.18
CA LYS A 268 -30.12 -11.60 -2.63
C LYS A 268 -29.06 -12.07 -3.61
N VAL A 269 -27.81 -12.14 -3.19
CA VAL A 269 -26.67 -12.43 -4.06
C VAL A 269 -25.88 -13.61 -3.52
N TYR A 270 -26.08 -14.76 -4.14
CA TYR A 270 -25.43 -16.02 -3.82
C TYR A 270 -24.29 -16.29 -4.80
N VAL A 271 -23.07 -16.49 -4.30
CA VAL A 271 -21.86 -16.62 -5.11
C VAL A 271 -21.02 -17.80 -4.65
N GLY A 272 -20.55 -18.58 -5.63
CA GLY A 272 -19.44 -19.50 -5.47
C GLY A 272 -18.10 -18.82 -5.14
N PRO A 273 -17.00 -19.57 -5.17
CA PRO A 273 -15.71 -19.07 -4.71
C PRO A 273 -15.04 -18.09 -5.70
N VAL A 274 -14.55 -16.96 -5.17
CA VAL A 274 -13.87 -15.90 -5.93
C VAL A 274 -12.38 -15.88 -5.60
N PHE A 275 -11.54 -16.35 -6.54
CA PHE A 275 -10.09 -16.48 -6.39
C PHE A 275 -9.36 -15.18 -6.05
N GLY A 276 -9.83 -14.05 -6.57
CA GLY A 276 -9.24 -12.73 -6.33
C GLY A 276 -10.00 -11.95 -5.27
N SER A 277 -10.49 -10.77 -5.66
CA SER A 277 -11.18 -9.83 -4.77
C SER A 277 -12.64 -9.61 -5.16
N VAL A 278 -13.48 -9.38 -4.17
CA VAL A 278 -14.83 -8.83 -4.35
C VAL A 278 -14.85 -7.36 -3.90
N LEU A 279 -15.36 -6.49 -4.77
CA LEU A 279 -15.66 -5.09 -4.44
C LEU A 279 -17.17 -4.89 -4.43
N ILE A 280 -17.70 -4.40 -3.32
CA ILE A 280 -19.12 -4.11 -3.10
C ILE A 280 -19.26 -2.62 -2.81
N GLU A 281 -20.10 -1.93 -3.57
CA GLU A 281 -20.27 -0.49 -3.51
C GLU A 281 -21.75 -0.10 -3.56
N GLU A 282 -22.18 0.78 -2.66
CA GLU A 282 -23.49 1.45 -2.70
C GLU A 282 -24.66 0.44 -2.71
N VAL A 283 -24.74 -0.36 -1.65
CA VAL A 283 -25.75 -1.43 -1.49
C VAL A 283 -26.62 -1.22 -0.26
N GLU A 284 -27.92 -1.53 -0.36
CA GLU A 284 -28.92 -1.21 0.66
C GLU A 284 -29.92 -2.37 0.79
N GLY A 285 -30.22 -2.83 2.02
CA GLY A 285 -31.17 -3.93 2.27
C GLY A 285 -30.78 -5.31 1.71
N CYS A 286 -29.54 -5.47 1.24
CA CYS A 286 -29.12 -6.65 0.48
C CYS A 286 -28.59 -7.78 1.36
N VAL A 287 -28.71 -9.02 0.87
CA VAL A 287 -28.15 -10.23 1.48
C VAL A 287 -27.09 -10.83 0.55
N PHE A 288 -25.85 -10.94 1.02
CA PHE A 288 -24.72 -11.49 0.28
C PHE A 288 -24.23 -12.79 0.91
N VAL A 289 -24.08 -13.85 0.11
CA VAL A 289 -23.44 -15.11 0.53
C VAL A 289 -22.33 -15.43 -0.46
N LEU A 290 -21.07 -15.19 -0.06
CA LEU A 290 -19.93 -15.25 -0.98
C LEU A 290 -18.60 -15.62 -0.27
N ALA A 291 -17.74 -16.33 -0.98
CA ALA A 291 -16.41 -16.74 -0.51
C ALA A 291 -15.32 -16.11 -1.38
N SER A 292 -14.28 -15.51 -0.79
CA SER A 292 -13.23 -14.82 -1.55
C SER A 292 -11.91 -14.67 -0.79
N HIS A 293 -10.79 -14.40 -1.46
CA HIS A 293 -9.55 -14.09 -0.76
C HIS A 293 -9.60 -12.74 -0.05
N GLN A 294 -10.22 -11.73 -0.68
CA GLN A 294 -10.26 -10.34 -0.22
C GLN A 294 -11.63 -9.71 -0.51
N ILE A 295 -12.22 -9.01 0.47
CA ILE A 295 -13.50 -8.31 0.30
C ILE A 295 -13.37 -6.85 0.76
N ARG A 296 -13.86 -5.93 -0.08
CA ARG A 296 -13.97 -4.50 0.21
C ARG A 296 -15.41 -4.05 0.03
N ILE A 297 -15.96 -3.36 1.02
CA ILE A 297 -17.35 -2.92 1.07
C ILE A 297 -17.39 -1.41 1.34
N HIS A 298 -17.96 -0.64 0.41
CA HIS A 298 -18.03 0.82 0.49
C HIS A 298 -19.49 1.28 0.40
N ARG A 299 -19.92 2.20 1.27
CA ARG A 299 -21.28 2.78 1.29
C ARG A 299 -22.42 1.74 1.41
N ALA A 300 -22.22 0.66 2.16
CA ALA A 300 -23.25 -0.36 2.38
C ALA A 300 -24.14 -0.08 3.61
N LYS A 301 -25.45 -0.30 3.50
CA LYS A 301 -26.42 0.01 4.56
C LYS A 301 -27.35 -1.17 4.84
N GLY A 302 -27.58 -1.47 6.12
CA GLY A 302 -28.61 -2.43 6.55
C GLY A 302 -28.58 -3.75 5.79
N SER A 303 -27.38 -4.26 5.51
CA SER A 303 -27.13 -5.39 4.60
C SER A 303 -26.36 -6.50 5.32
N ASP A 304 -26.68 -7.74 4.98
CA ASP A 304 -26.16 -8.94 5.63
C ASP A 304 -25.12 -9.64 4.76
N PHE A 305 -23.99 -10.02 5.35
CA PHE A 305 -22.83 -10.60 4.66
C PHE A 305 -22.42 -11.93 5.30
N TYR A 306 -22.73 -13.03 4.61
CA TYR A 306 -22.37 -14.41 4.98
C TYR A 306 -21.10 -14.80 4.24
N LEU A 307 -19.96 -14.67 4.91
CA LEU A 307 -18.65 -14.63 4.26
C LEU A 307 -17.75 -15.81 4.64
N ARG A 308 -16.92 -16.24 3.70
CA ARG A 308 -15.69 -17.00 3.99
C ARG A 308 -14.52 -16.31 3.32
N VAL A 309 -13.48 -16.00 4.09
CA VAL A 309 -12.38 -15.13 3.62
C VAL A 309 -11.00 -15.54 4.09
N ARG A 310 -9.99 -15.38 3.22
CA ARG A 310 -8.58 -15.56 3.62
C ARG A 310 -8.05 -14.34 4.38
N SER A 311 -8.39 -13.11 3.98
CA SER A 311 -8.10 -11.89 4.74
C SER A 311 -9.26 -11.43 5.64
N ARG A 312 -9.03 -10.42 6.47
CA ARG A 312 -10.11 -9.67 7.12
C ARG A 312 -10.92 -8.87 6.08
N PRO A 313 -12.25 -8.79 6.17
CA PRO A 313 -13.06 -7.90 5.33
C PRO A 313 -12.79 -6.42 5.67
N ILE A 314 -12.81 -5.56 4.66
CA ILE A 314 -12.64 -4.10 4.83
C ILE A 314 -13.96 -3.39 4.57
N ILE A 315 -14.36 -2.47 5.46
CA ILE A 315 -15.52 -1.60 5.28
C ILE A 315 -15.15 -0.11 5.31
N GLU A 316 -15.91 0.70 4.55
CA GLU A 316 -15.83 2.16 4.54
C GLU A 316 -17.24 2.77 4.31
N ASP A 317 -17.59 3.84 5.03
CA ASP A 317 -18.89 4.54 4.93
C ASP A 317 -20.13 3.61 5.05
N CYS A 318 -19.97 2.47 5.71
CA CYS A 318 -21.04 1.50 5.93
C CYS A 318 -21.81 1.80 7.22
N SER A 319 -23.07 1.37 7.32
CA SER A 319 -23.86 1.52 8.54
C SER A 319 -24.89 0.40 8.73
N GLY A 320 -24.91 -0.23 9.91
CA GLY A 320 -25.84 -1.31 10.22
C GLY A 320 -25.61 -2.58 9.40
N VAL A 321 -24.37 -2.84 8.97
CA VAL A 321 -24.02 -4.05 8.21
C VAL A 321 -23.70 -5.23 9.15
N ARG A 322 -24.19 -6.43 8.83
CA ARG A 322 -24.10 -7.59 9.74
C ARG A 322 -23.33 -8.74 9.10
N PHE A 323 -22.46 -9.40 9.86
CA PHE A 323 -21.54 -10.42 9.35
C PHE A 323 -21.79 -11.80 9.97
N GLY A 324 -21.81 -12.83 9.13
CA GLY A 324 -22.01 -14.23 9.50
C GLY A 324 -21.12 -15.20 8.70
N PRO A 325 -21.10 -16.49 9.07
CA PRO A 325 -20.36 -17.52 8.35
C PRO A 325 -21.01 -17.83 6.98
N TYR A 326 -20.20 -18.23 6.01
CA TYR A 326 -20.67 -18.69 4.69
C TYR A 326 -21.58 -19.93 4.82
N CYS A 327 -22.74 -19.88 4.17
CA CYS A 327 -23.81 -20.87 4.32
C CYS A 327 -24.31 -21.48 2.99
N LEU A 328 -23.62 -21.23 1.88
CA LEU A 328 -24.02 -21.73 0.55
C LEU A 328 -23.61 -23.20 0.35
N GLY A 329 -24.40 -23.92 -0.43
CA GLY A 329 -24.01 -25.17 -1.08
C GLY A 329 -24.63 -25.30 -2.47
N TYR A 330 -23.93 -25.99 -3.35
CA TYR A 330 -24.42 -26.45 -4.65
C TYR A 330 -23.55 -27.65 -5.09
N ASP A 331 -23.96 -28.38 -6.13
CA ASP A 331 -23.17 -29.54 -6.57
C ASP A 331 -21.80 -29.13 -7.10
N GLY A 332 -20.73 -29.67 -6.51
CA GLY A 332 -19.34 -29.30 -6.81
C GLY A 332 -18.72 -28.20 -5.92
N ILE A 333 -19.46 -27.53 -5.03
CA ILE A 333 -18.93 -26.43 -4.18
C ILE A 333 -17.62 -26.79 -3.43
N GLU A 334 -17.48 -28.03 -2.96
CA GLU A 334 -16.27 -28.48 -2.24
C GLU A 334 -15.04 -28.56 -3.15
N ARG A 335 -15.23 -28.84 -4.46
CA ARG A 335 -14.16 -28.79 -5.46
C ARG A 335 -13.76 -27.34 -5.72
N ASP A 336 -14.74 -26.48 -5.97
CA ASP A 336 -14.53 -25.06 -6.27
C ASP A 336 -13.83 -24.34 -5.10
N LEU A 337 -14.23 -24.62 -3.86
CA LEU A 337 -13.58 -24.09 -2.65
C LEU A 337 -12.14 -24.59 -2.54
N LYS A 338 -11.87 -25.85 -2.87
CA LYS A 338 -10.52 -26.42 -2.82
C LYS A 338 -9.60 -25.86 -3.92
N GLU A 339 -10.09 -25.76 -5.15
CA GLU A 339 -9.34 -25.15 -6.26
C GLU A 339 -9.02 -23.67 -5.97
N SER A 340 -9.97 -22.95 -5.36
CA SER A 340 -9.79 -21.55 -4.94
C SER A 340 -9.05 -21.36 -3.61
N ASN A 341 -8.60 -22.43 -2.93
CA ASN A 341 -7.91 -22.37 -1.62
C ASN A 341 -8.75 -21.66 -0.53
N LEU A 342 -10.07 -21.92 -0.54
CA LEU A 342 -11.12 -21.42 0.36
C LEU A 342 -11.86 -22.59 1.06
N ASP A 343 -11.32 -23.81 1.02
CA ASP A 343 -11.82 -24.98 1.73
C ASP A 343 -11.71 -24.84 3.26
N GLU A 344 -10.64 -24.21 3.75
CA GLU A 344 -10.44 -23.88 5.18
C GLU A 344 -11.35 -22.74 5.67
N GLU A 345 -12.07 -22.97 6.79
CA GLU A 345 -12.84 -21.96 7.51
C GLU A 345 -11.93 -21.19 8.48
N THR A 346 -11.54 -19.97 8.11
CA THR A 346 -10.59 -19.14 8.89
C THR A 346 -11.20 -18.38 10.07
N GLY A 347 -12.54 -18.26 10.12
CA GLY A 347 -13.25 -17.36 11.05
C GLY A 347 -13.07 -15.85 10.78
N ASN A 348 -12.29 -15.45 9.75
CA ASN A 348 -11.97 -14.04 9.50
C ASN A 348 -13.19 -13.16 9.16
N TRP A 349 -14.34 -13.75 8.81
CA TRP A 349 -15.61 -13.03 8.63
C TRP A 349 -16.06 -12.28 9.89
N ALA A 350 -15.62 -12.70 11.09
CA ALA A 350 -15.93 -12.04 12.36
C ALA A 350 -14.98 -10.87 12.70
N ASN A 351 -13.88 -10.70 11.95
CA ASN A 351 -12.82 -9.73 12.22
C ASN A 351 -12.78 -8.64 11.13
N VAL A 352 -13.71 -7.69 11.18
CA VAL A 352 -13.89 -6.67 10.14
C VAL A 352 -13.10 -5.38 10.45
N ASP A 353 -12.33 -4.90 9.47
CA ASP A 353 -11.60 -3.62 9.54
C ASP A 353 -12.45 -2.46 9.01
N ASP A 354 -12.83 -1.52 9.88
CA ASP A 354 -13.48 -0.27 9.50
C ASP A 354 -12.44 0.84 9.32
N PHE A 355 -12.22 1.26 8.08
CA PHE A 355 -11.16 2.20 7.73
C PHE A 355 -11.44 3.66 8.12
N ARG A 356 -12.68 4.01 8.48
CA ARG A 356 -13.03 5.36 8.97
C ARG A 356 -13.25 5.41 10.48
N TRP A 357 -13.27 4.28 11.16
CA TRP A 357 -13.38 4.21 12.62
C TRP A 357 -12.02 4.25 13.33
N LEU A 358 -11.46 5.46 13.45
CA LEU A 358 -10.16 5.72 14.10
C LEU A 358 -10.16 5.58 15.65
N LYS A 359 -11.11 4.85 16.24
CA LYS A 359 -11.26 4.70 17.71
C LYS A 359 -10.96 3.27 18.14
N ALA A 360 -10.39 3.11 19.34
CA ALA A 360 -9.96 1.81 19.89
C ALA A 360 -11.11 0.90 20.41
N VAL A 361 -12.37 1.35 20.32
CA VAL A 361 -13.57 0.54 20.61
C VAL A 361 -14.11 -0.08 19.33
N GLN A 362 -14.92 -1.13 19.40
CA GLN A 362 -15.58 -1.69 18.21
C GLN A 362 -16.40 -0.61 17.46
N SER A 363 -16.38 -0.64 16.13
CA SER A 363 -17.18 0.27 15.32
C SER A 363 -18.67 -0.06 15.43
N PRO A 364 -19.55 0.93 15.66
CA PRO A 364 -21.00 0.73 15.65
C PRO A 364 -21.56 0.54 14.23
N ASN A 365 -20.73 0.71 13.20
CA ASN A 365 -21.12 0.58 11.81
C ASN A 365 -21.41 -0.87 11.41
N TRP A 366 -20.85 -1.85 12.14
CA TRP A 366 -21.01 -3.27 11.88
C TRP A 366 -21.27 -4.10 13.14
N SER A 367 -21.89 -5.28 12.96
CA SER A 367 -22.06 -6.26 14.04
C SER A 367 -21.94 -7.71 13.54
N ILE A 368 -21.84 -8.65 14.47
CA ILE A 368 -21.96 -10.08 14.17
C ILE A 368 -23.45 -10.45 14.14
N LEU A 369 -23.85 -11.18 13.11
CA LEU A 369 -25.21 -11.69 12.98
C LEU A 369 -25.44 -12.86 13.95
N LEU A 370 -26.43 -12.70 14.83
CA LEU A 370 -26.82 -13.69 15.83
C LEU A 370 -27.31 -14.98 15.15
N GLU A 371 -27.05 -16.12 15.76
CA GLU A 371 -27.36 -17.43 15.15
C GLU A 371 -28.85 -17.64 14.88
N SER A 372 -29.72 -17.06 15.71
CA SER A 372 -31.18 -17.03 15.51
C SER A 372 -31.65 -16.13 14.36
N GLU A 373 -30.80 -15.22 13.86
CA GLU A 373 -31.11 -14.30 12.75
C GLU A 373 -30.49 -14.75 11.42
N ARG A 374 -29.66 -15.80 11.43
CA ARG A 374 -29.01 -16.32 10.22
C ARG A 374 -30.01 -17.01 9.32
N ILE A 375 -29.91 -16.76 8.01
CA ILE A 375 -30.51 -17.65 7.02
C ILE A 375 -29.92 -19.06 7.18
N GLY A 376 -30.76 -20.08 7.05
CA GLY A 376 -30.31 -21.47 7.04
C GLY A 376 -29.40 -21.78 5.85
N ARG A 377 -28.82 -22.98 5.81
CA ARG A 377 -27.97 -23.42 4.69
C ARG A 377 -28.72 -23.29 3.36
N VAL A 378 -28.21 -22.42 2.48
CA VAL A 378 -28.82 -22.15 1.17
C VAL A 378 -28.27 -23.15 0.16
N THR A 379 -29.13 -24.00 -0.40
CA THR A 379 -28.74 -24.96 -1.44
C THR A 379 -29.24 -24.49 -2.80
N ILE A 380 -28.33 -24.11 -3.69
CA ILE A 380 -28.65 -23.92 -5.12
C ILE A 380 -28.61 -25.30 -5.79
N VAL A 381 -29.76 -25.74 -6.30
CA VAL A 381 -29.86 -26.89 -7.19
C VAL A 381 -29.70 -26.37 -8.62
N SER A 382 -28.76 -26.92 -9.40
CA SER A 382 -28.68 -26.62 -10.83
C SER A 382 -29.82 -27.33 -11.57
N SER A 383 -30.48 -26.63 -12.49
CA SER A 383 -31.66 -27.12 -13.22
C SER A 383 -31.30 -27.91 -14.49
N ASP A 384 -30.21 -28.67 -14.46
CA ASP A 384 -29.82 -29.58 -15.55
C ASP A 384 -30.58 -30.93 -15.40
N LYS A 385 -31.40 -31.29 -16.40
CA LYS A 385 -32.09 -32.59 -16.50
C LYS A 385 -32.43 -32.97 -17.94
#